data_AF-A0A3B7DAY4-F1
#
_entry.id   AF-A0A3B7DAY4-F1
#
_cell.length_a   1.000
_cell.length_b   1.000
_cell.length_c   1.000
_cell.angle_alpha   90.00
_cell.angle_beta   90.00
_cell.angle_gamma   90.00
#
_symmetry.space_group_name_H-M   'P 1'
#
loop_
_entity.id
_entity.type
_entity.pdbx_description
1 polymer ?
#
loop_
_entity_poly.entity_id
_entity_poly.type
_entity_poly.pdbx_seq_one_letter_code
_entity_poly.pdbx_strand_id
1 'polypeptide(L)'
;MTQTPDDVSGDDYPDQEALVDDVDEMMDTSYSPPESYRGEGFGTTADEALQGESLNERLRQEEPDVDPYAEQGEDLDDGEVGTARAGRLVDPDEGSGEDTESDLVGDDVGIDGAAASAEEAAVHIVAED
;
A
#
# COMPACT_ATOMS: atom_id res chain seq x y z
N MET A 1 -22.39 -71.93 2.09
CA MET A 1 -22.24 -71.12 3.32
C MET A 1 -22.20 -69.68 2.88
N THR A 2 -23.36 -69.03 2.88
CA THR A 2 -23.48 -67.60 2.55
C THR A 2 -23.27 -66.84 3.85
N GLN A 3 -22.21 -66.05 3.92
CA GLN A 3 -21.95 -65.18 5.05
C GLN A 3 -22.82 -63.94 4.87
N THR A 4 -23.88 -63.86 5.66
CA THR A 4 -24.66 -62.62 5.82
C THR A 4 -23.76 -61.59 6.52
N PRO A 5 -23.54 -60.39 5.96
CA PRO A 5 -22.83 -59.34 6.68
C PRO A 5 -23.69 -58.86 7.86
N ASP A 6 -23.00 -58.59 8.98
CA ASP A 6 -23.53 -58.06 10.23
C ASP A 6 -24.50 -56.89 10.04
N ASP A 7 -25.59 -56.96 10.79
CA ASP A 7 -26.62 -55.93 10.96
C ASP A 7 -25.96 -54.70 11.60
N VAL A 8 -25.74 -53.64 10.81
CA VAL A 8 -25.30 -52.36 11.35
C VAL A 8 -26.51 -51.76 12.05
N SER A 9 -26.57 -51.95 13.37
CA SER A 9 -27.58 -51.40 14.27
C SER A 9 -27.80 -49.92 13.94
N GLY A 10 -29.05 -49.56 13.62
CA GLY A 10 -29.46 -48.26 13.11
C GLY A 10 -29.47 -47.11 14.13
N ASP A 11 -28.51 -47.07 15.05
CA ASP A 11 -28.45 -46.14 16.19
C ASP A 11 -27.25 -45.19 16.14
N ASP A 12 -26.63 -44.98 14.97
CA ASP A 12 -25.51 -44.02 14.80
C ASP A 12 -25.86 -42.86 13.84
N TYR A 13 -27.15 -42.58 13.66
CA TYR A 13 -27.54 -41.26 13.17
C TYR A 13 -27.49 -40.31 14.35
N PRO A 14 -26.65 -39.25 14.35
CA PRO A 14 -26.75 -38.24 15.38
C PRO A 14 -28.20 -37.74 15.41
N ASP A 15 -28.81 -37.72 16.59
CA ASP A 15 -30.17 -37.24 16.81
C ASP A 15 -30.41 -35.98 16.00
N GLN A 16 -31.32 -36.05 15.02
CA GLN A 16 -31.72 -34.87 14.24
C GLN A 16 -32.43 -33.82 15.12
N GLU A 17 -32.78 -34.17 16.37
CA GLU A 17 -33.28 -33.26 17.40
C GLU A 17 -32.17 -32.45 18.09
N ALA A 18 -30.89 -32.78 17.91
CA ALA A 18 -29.76 -31.98 18.41
C ALA A 18 -29.32 -30.87 17.42
N LEU A 19 -30.09 -30.61 16.36
CA LEU A 19 -29.65 -29.78 15.25
C LEU A 19 -29.99 -28.29 15.36
N VAL A 20 -30.80 -27.83 16.31
CA VAL A 20 -30.92 -26.40 16.68
C VAL A 20 -31.82 -26.23 17.90
N ASP A 21 -31.24 -25.80 19.03
CA ASP A 21 -32.00 -25.36 20.22
C ASP A 21 -32.51 -23.91 20.07
N ASP A 22 -31.92 -23.14 19.15
CA ASP A 22 -32.30 -21.75 18.86
C ASP A 22 -32.39 -21.48 17.36
N VAL A 23 -33.55 -20.99 16.92
CA VAL A 23 -33.80 -20.63 15.51
C VAL A 23 -32.98 -19.39 15.11
N ASP A 24 -32.65 -18.54 16.09
CA ASP A 24 -31.80 -17.35 15.90
C ASP A 24 -30.36 -17.75 15.56
N GLU A 25 -29.79 -18.77 16.21
CA GLU A 25 -28.44 -19.29 15.89
C GLU A 25 -28.36 -19.91 14.47
N MET A 26 -29.48 -20.43 13.95
CA MET A 26 -29.57 -20.88 12.55
C MET A 26 -29.46 -19.74 11.54
N MET A 27 -29.84 -18.51 11.92
CA MET A 27 -29.70 -17.32 11.07
C MET A 27 -28.27 -16.74 11.14
N ASP A 28 -27.63 -16.80 12.30
CA ASP A 28 -26.25 -16.29 12.51
C ASP A 28 -25.16 -17.25 11.99
N THR A 29 -25.48 -18.52 11.78
CA THR A 29 -24.55 -19.53 11.23
C THR A 29 -24.52 -19.59 9.70
N SER A 30 -25.19 -18.65 9.02
CA SER A 30 -25.20 -18.62 7.56
C SER A 30 -23.80 -18.28 7.02
N TYR A 31 -23.25 -19.19 6.23
CA TYR A 31 -21.99 -18.98 5.54
C TYR A 31 -22.21 -17.93 4.45
N SER A 32 -21.62 -16.74 4.62
CA SER A 32 -21.53 -15.73 3.56
C SER A 32 -20.38 -16.10 2.63
N PRO A 33 -20.64 -16.54 1.39
CA PRO A 33 -19.58 -16.79 0.41
C PRO A 33 -18.84 -15.49 0.09
N PRO A 34 -17.62 -15.56 -0.44
CA PRO A 34 -16.92 -14.35 -0.87
C PRO A 34 -17.78 -13.56 -1.85
N GLU A 35 -17.78 -12.23 -1.70
CA GLU A 35 -18.53 -11.31 -2.56
C GLU A 35 -18.05 -11.35 -4.03
N SER A 36 -16.89 -11.95 -4.28
CA SER A 36 -16.29 -12.15 -5.61
C SER A 36 -15.82 -13.59 -5.85
N TYR A 37 -15.89 -14.02 -7.11
CA TYR A 37 -15.39 -15.32 -7.54
C TYR A 37 -13.86 -15.36 -7.44
N ARG A 38 -13.32 -16.36 -6.75
CA ARG A 38 -11.87 -16.58 -6.56
C ARG A 38 -11.32 -17.79 -7.34
N GLY A 39 -12.13 -18.39 -8.21
CA GLY A 39 -11.81 -19.69 -8.81
C GLY A 39 -10.75 -19.68 -9.92
N GLU A 40 -10.20 -18.52 -10.28
CA GLU A 40 -9.27 -18.36 -11.42
C GLU A 40 -7.83 -18.00 -11.00
N GLY A 41 -7.52 -17.99 -9.70
CA GLY A 41 -6.21 -17.62 -9.16
C GLY A 41 -5.30 -18.80 -8.78
N PHE A 42 -4.02 -18.51 -8.57
CA PHE A 42 -3.04 -19.46 -8.03
C PHE A 42 -3.41 -19.85 -6.58
N GLY A 43 -3.26 -21.13 -6.24
CA GLY A 43 -3.53 -21.64 -4.89
C GLY A 43 -4.92 -22.26 -4.72
N THR A 44 -5.63 -22.50 -5.83
CA THR A 44 -6.94 -23.19 -5.81
C THR A 44 -6.79 -24.71 -5.80
N THR A 45 -5.61 -25.24 -6.18
CA THR A 45 -5.27 -26.66 -6.11
C THR A 45 -4.31 -26.97 -4.95
N ALA A 46 -4.31 -28.24 -4.50
CA ALA A 46 -3.46 -28.68 -3.41
C ALA A 46 -1.95 -28.55 -3.72
N ASP A 47 -1.56 -28.80 -4.97
CA ASP A 47 -0.17 -28.64 -5.42
C ASP A 47 0.26 -27.17 -5.41
N GLU A 48 -0.58 -26.24 -5.87
CA GLU A 48 -0.28 -24.81 -5.85
C GLU A 48 -0.15 -24.27 -4.42
N ALA A 49 -1.02 -24.72 -3.52
CA ALA A 49 -0.94 -24.34 -2.10
C ALA A 49 0.38 -24.79 -1.44
N LEU A 50 0.90 -25.96 -1.83
CA LEU A 50 2.20 -26.46 -1.39
C LEU A 50 3.38 -25.70 -2.01
N GLN A 51 3.27 -25.38 -3.30
CA GLN A 51 4.30 -24.63 -4.02
C GLN A 51 4.43 -23.20 -3.49
N GLY A 52 3.29 -22.59 -3.14
CA GLY A 52 3.21 -21.20 -2.72
C GLY A 52 3.40 -20.23 -3.89
N GLU A 53 2.80 -19.06 -3.74
CA GLU A 53 2.84 -18.01 -4.75
C GLU A 53 4.06 -17.09 -4.56
N SER A 54 4.69 -16.67 -5.67
CA SER A 54 5.77 -15.67 -5.61
C SER A 54 5.23 -14.24 -5.40
N LEU A 55 6.06 -13.36 -4.81
CA LEU A 55 5.68 -11.95 -4.59
C LEU A 55 5.31 -11.22 -5.89
N ASN A 56 6.03 -11.50 -7.00
CA ASN A 56 5.74 -10.89 -8.30
C ASN A 56 4.40 -11.36 -8.89
N GLU A 57 3.95 -12.56 -8.54
CA GLU A 57 2.64 -13.04 -8.98
C GLU A 57 1.53 -12.39 -8.16
N ARG A 58 1.74 -12.23 -6.85
CA ARG A 58 0.81 -11.50 -5.97
C ARG A 58 0.61 -10.05 -6.41
N LEU A 59 1.70 -9.37 -6.74
CA LEU A 59 1.68 -8.00 -7.25
C LEU A 59 0.94 -7.89 -8.59
N ARG A 60 0.96 -8.93 -9.43
CA ARG A 60 0.21 -8.93 -10.72
C ARG A 60 -1.29 -9.11 -10.53
N GLN A 61 -1.71 -9.68 -9.40
CA GLN A 61 -3.13 -9.88 -9.06
C GLN A 61 -3.71 -8.70 -8.26
N GLU A 62 -2.87 -7.78 -7.78
CA GLU A 62 -3.30 -6.61 -7.02
C GLU A 62 -4.03 -5.60 -7.92
N GLU A 63 -5.23 -5.20 -7.52
CA GLU A 63 -5.96 -4.08 -8.09
C GLU A 63 -5.71 -2.85 -7.22
N PRO A 64 -5.28 -1.70 -7.79
CA PRO A 64 -5.11 -0.48 -7.01
C PRO A 64 -6.40 -0.05 -6.33
N ASP A 65 -6.32 0.30 -5.06
CA ASP A 65 -7.45 0.91 -4.35
C ASP A 65 -7.84 2.24 -5.01
N VAL A 66 -9.15 2.48 -5.13
CA VAL A 66 -9.66 3.78 -5.56
C VAL A 66 -9.52 4.75 -4.40
N ASP A 67 -8.65 5.75 -4.53
CA ASP A 67 -8.56 6.85 -3.57
C ASP A 67 -9.77 7.79 -3.73
N PRO A 68 -10.68 7.86 -2.75
CA PRO A 68 -11.86 8.73 -2.83
C PRO A 68 -11.51 10.23 -2.74
N TYR A 69 -10.27 10.57 -2.38
CA TYR A 69 -9.76 11.94 -2.27
C TYR A 69 -8.74 12.29 -3.35
N ALA A 70 -8.49 11.40 -4.32
CA ALA A 70 -7.61 11.72 -5.43
C ALA A 70 -8.13 12.98 -6.15
N GLU A 71 -7.40 14.08 -6.01
CA GLU A 71 -7.67 15.30 -6.77
C GLU A 71 -7.55 14.96 -8.26
N GLN A 72 -8.55 15.35 -9.04
CA GLN A 72 -8.55 15.17 -10.50
C GLN A 72 -7.48 16.09 -11.09
N GLY A 73 -6.20 15.68 -11.01
CA GLY A 73 -5.04 16.35 -11.60
C GLY A 73 -5.22 17.84 -11.79
N GLU A 74 -5.42 18.58 -10.68
CA GLU A 74 -5.34 20.03 -10.77
C GLU A 74 -3.86 20.34 -11.03
N ASP A 75 -3.60 21.11 -12.08
CA ASP A 75 -2.26 21.63 -12.34
C ASP A 75 -2.00 22.68 -11.26
N LEU A 76 -1.51 22.22 -10.11
CA LEU A 76 -1.21 23.06 -8.94
C LEU A 76 0.05 23.92 -9.17
N ASP A 77 0.69 23.80 -10.34
CA ASP A 77 1.81 24.63 -10.72
C ASP A 77 1.32 26.01 -11.18
N ASP A 78 1.12 26.91 -10.22
CA ASP A 78 0.87 28.32 -10.45
C ASP A 78 2.16 29.12 -10.71
N GLY A 79 3.29 28.43 -10.86
CA GLY A 79 4.61 29.03 -11.06
C GLY A 79 5.26 29.53 -9.77
N GLU A 80 4.64 29.37 -8.60
CA GLU A 80 5.25 29.72 -7.31
C GLU A 80 6.19 28.62 -6.77
N VAL A 81 6.22 27.45 -7.43
CA VAL A 81 7.07 26.32 -7.07
C VAL A 81 8.14 26.06 -8.13
N GLY A 82 9.39 26.02 -7.70
CA GLY A 82 10.53 25.71 -8.56
C GLY A 82 10.71 24.23 -8.83
N THR A 83 11.20 23.87 -10.02
CA THR A 83 11.60 22.48 -10.34
C THR A 83 13.04 22.17 -9.92
N ALA A 84 13.86 23.19 -9.73
CA ALA A 84 15.24 23.07 -9.29
C ALA A 84 15.34 23.39 -7.79
N ARG A 85 16.00 22.50 -7.04
CA ARG A 85 16.30 22.72 -5.63
C ARG A 85 17.37 23.83 -5.49
N ALA A 86 17.22 24.68 -4.48
CA ALA A 86 18.27 25.63 -4.09
C ALA A 86 19.47 24.91 -3.45
N GLY A 87 20.67 25.38 -3.75
CA GLY A 87 21.92 24.92 -3.15
C GLY A 87 22.40 25.79 -1.99
N ARG A 88 23.69 25.66 -1.67
CA ARG A 88 24.35 26.46 -0.64
C ARG A 88 24.60 27.87 -1.19
N LEU A 89 24.15 28.88 -0.44
CA LEU A 89 24.46 30.28 -0.72
C LEU A 89 25.79 30.68 -0.07
N VAL A 90 26.63 31.37 -0.83
CA VAL A 90 27.93 31.88 -0.37
C VAL A 90 27.98 33.39 -0.62
N ASP A 91 28.52 34.11 0.36
CA ASP A 91 28.73 35.55 0.27
C ASP A 91 29.68 35.91 -0.88
N PRO A 92 29.53 37.07 -1.54
CA PRO A 92 30.50 37.54 -2.54
C PRO A 92 31.96 37.52 -2.08
N ASP A 93 32.23 37.73 -0.78
CA ASP A 93 33.58 37.67 -0.20
C ASP A 93 33.99 36.27 0.30
N GLU A 94 33.18 35.25 -0.01
CA GLU A 94 33.32 33.86 0.45
C GLU A 94 33.27 33.68 1.98
N GLY A 95 32.71 34.65 2.71
CA GLY A 95 32.67 34.70 4.16
C GLY A 95 34.00 35.11 4.79
N SER A 96 34.84 35.86 4.06
CA SER A 96 36.20 36.20 4.47
C SER A 96 36.48 37.70 4.38
N GLY A 97 36.59 38.34 5.54
CA GLY A 97 37.04 39.73 5.63
C GLY A 97 36.15 40.54 6.55
N GLU A 98 36.14 41.85 6.33
CA GLU A 98 35.07 42.71 6.82
C GLU A 98 33.99 42.76 5.74
N ASP A 99 32.75 42.47 6.12
CA ASP A 99 31.59 42.58 5.24
C ASP A 99 31.39 44.04 4.82
N THR A 100 31.53 44.31 3.52
CA THR A 100 31.30 45.63 2.92
C THR A 100 29.98 45.72 2.17
N GLU A 101 29.22 44.63 2.15
CA GLU A 101 28.06 44.39 1.32
C GLU A 101 26.84 44.66 2.19
N SER A 102 26.27 45.85 2.00
CA SER A 102 25.17 46.29 2.87
C SER A 102 23.85 45.51 2.62
N ASP A 103 23.78 44.76 1.52
CA ASP A 103 22.61 43.99 1.10
C ASP A 103 22.84 42.50 1.40
N LEU A 104 21.79 41.78 1.80
CA LEU A 104 21.85 40.34 2.07
C LEU A 104 21.75 39.56 0.76
N VAL A 105 22.88 39.42 0.07
CA VAL A 105 23.01 38.71 -1.21
C VAL A 105 23.96 37.52 -1.07
N GLY A 106 23.84 36.55 -1.96
CA GLY A 106 24.74 35.41 -2.02
C GLY A 106 24.55 34.61 -3.30
N ASP A 107 25.63 33.98 -3.76
CA ASP A 107 25.64 33.14 -4.95
C ASP A 107 25.39 31.67 -4.58
N ASP A 108 24.48 31.02 -5.31
CA ASP A 108 24.26 29.58 -5.19
C ASP A 108 25.43 28.80 -5.84
N VAL A 109 26.22 28.13 -5.01
CA VAL A 109 27.37 27.32 -5.46
C VAL A 109 27.05 25.82 -5.55
N GLY A 110 25.76 25.46 -5.52
CA GLY A 110 25.24 24.11 -5.67
C GLY A 110 25.08 23.33 -4.37
N ILE A 111 24.70 22.06 -4.51
CA ILE A 111 24.39 21.17 -3.38
C ILE A 111 25.68 20.70 -2.71
N ASP A 112 25.78 20.94 -1.41
CA ASP A 112 26.90 20.50 -0.57
C ASP A 112 26.72 19.02 -0.15
N GLY A 113 26.91 18.13 -1.13
CA GLY A 113 27.12 16.69 -0.92
C GLY A 113 26.15 15.97 0.04
N ALA A 114 24.87 15.87 -0.31
CA ALA A 114 23.81 15.08 0.36
C ALA A 114 23.66 15.26 1.89
N ALA A 115 24.39 16.18 2.52
CA ALA A 115 24.36 16.45 3.95
C ALA A 115 23.25 17.44 4.35
N ALA A 116 22.54 17.98 3.36
CA ALA A 116 21.47 18.92 3.60
C ALA A 116 20.32 18.29 4.39
N SER A 117 19.72 19.07 5.28
CA SER A 117 18.56 18.62 6.06
C SER A 117 17.34 18.43 5.15
N ALA A 118 16.29 17.79 5.67
CA ALA A 118 15.04 17.64 4.94
C ALA A 118 14.41 19.00 4.59
N GLU A 119 14.51 19.97 5.51
CA GLU A 119 14.01 21.33 5.32
C GLU A 119 14.80 22.08 4.25
N GLU A 120 16.13 21.98 4.29
CA GLU A 120 16.99 22.54 3.25
C GLU A 120 16.71 21.87 1.89
N ALA A 121 16.29 20.59 1.90
CA ALA A 121 15.87 19.86 0.72
C ALA A 121 14.53 20.24 0.13
N ALA A 122 13.70 20.94 0.89
CA ALA A 122 12.40 21.39 0.46
C ALA A 122 12.43 22.76 -0.24
N VAL A 123 13.57 23.47 -0.25
CA VAL A 123 13.69 24.81 -0.84
C VAL A 123 14.00 24.72 -2.34
N HIS A 124 13.25 25.47 -3.17
CA HIS A 124 13.36 25.47 -4.63
C HIS A 124 13.52 26.89 -5.20
N ILE A 125 14.11 26.97 -6.39
CA ILE A 125 14.33 28.21 -7.14
C ILE A 125 13.14 28.45 -8.07
N VAL A 126 12.46 29.59 -7.89
CA VAL A 126 11.40 30.07 -8.77
C VAL A 126 12.01 30.97 -9.84
N ALA A 127 11.70 30.73 -11.11
CA ALA A 127 12.21 31.54 -12.21
C ALA A 127 11.51 32.89 -12.27
N GLU A 128 12.27 33.96 -12.52
CA GLU A 128 11.72 35.29 -12.80
C GLU A 128 11.31 35.35 -14.30
N ASP A 129 10.11 35.87 -14.60
CA ASP A 129 9.59 36.07 -15.97
C ASP A 129 10.23 37.29 -16.67
#